data_AF-A0A843C5K2-F1
#
_entry.id   AF-A0A843C5K2-F1
#
_cell.length_a   1.000
_cell.length_b   1.000
_cell.length_c   1.000
_cell.angle_alpha   90.00
_cell.angle_beta   90.00
_cell.angle_gamma   90.00
#
_symmetry.space_group_name_H-M   'P 1'
#
loop_
_entity.id
_entity.type
_entity.pdbx_description
1 polymer ?
#
loop_
_entity_poly.entity_id
_entity_poly.type
_entity_poly.pdbx_seq_one_letter_code
_entity_poly.pdbx_strand_id
1 'polypeptide(L)' 'MTIEEKEVRYDADTKPHAHFKCIECGSVYDIALESPLFEHEMIEGHKIAECHIYLKGVCNDCLKRQKNKMS' A
#
# COMPACT_ATOMS: atom_id res chain seq x y z
N MET A 1 32.99 7.11 -13.35
CA MET A 1 33.32 6.11 -12.33
C MET A 1 31.98 5.68 -11.72
N THR A 2 31.30 4.76 -12.42
CA THR A 2 31.03 3.39 -11.94
C THR A 2 30.21 3.40 -10.64
N ILE A 3 28.91 3.68 -10.79
CA ILE A 3 27.93 3.30 -9.78
C ILE A 3 27.79 1.78 -9.97
N GLU A 4 28.44 1.01 -9.09
CA GLU A 4 28.30 -0.43 -9.05
C GLU A 4 26.82 -0.78 -8.82
N GLU A 5 26.19 -1.28 -9.88
CA GLU A 5 24.91 -1.96 -9.86
C GLU A 5 25.06 -3.25 -9.03
N LYS A 6 24.99 -3.13 -7.71
CA LYS A 6 24.76 -4.29 -6.86
C LYS A 6 23.32 -4.72 -7.05
N GLU A 7 23.20 -5.77 -7.86
CA GLU A 7 22.07 -6.67 -7.96
C GLU A 7 21.34 -6.78 -6.62
N VAL A 8 20.08 -6.33 -6.59
CA VAL A 8 19.15 -6.81 -5.58
C VAL A 8 17.98 -7.45 -6.29
N ARG A 9 18.16 -8.74 -6.60
CA ARG A 9 17.06 -9.65 -6.86
C ARG A 9 16.28 -9.80 -5.56
N TYR A 10 15.24 -8.97 -5.37
CA TYR A 10 14.20 -9.29 -4.42
C TYR A 10 13.20 -10.23 -5.11
N ASP A 11 13.59 -11.50 -5.21
CA ASP A 11 12.65 -12.59 -5.41
C ASP A 11 12.00 -12.88 -4.05
N ALA A 12 11.09 -12.00 -3.66
CA ALA A 12 10.11 -12.26 -2.63
C ALA A 12 8.78 -12.08 -3.33
N ASP A 13 7.89 -13.06 -3.21
CA ASP A 13 6.52 -13.01 -3.72
C ASP A 13 5.74 -11.89 -2.99
N THR A 14 6.07 -10.63 -3.30
CA THR A 14 5.41 -9.45 -2.78
C THR A 14 4.35 -9.10 -3.80
N LYS A 15 3.28 -9.90 -3.84
CA LYS A 15 2.07 -9.46 -4.52
C LYS A 15 1.77 -8.04 -4.05
N PRO A 16 1.51 -7.12 -4.98
CA PRO A 16 1.25 -5.75 -4.62
C PRO A 16 0.09 -5.68 -3.63
N HIS A 17 0.32 -5.05 -2.48
CA HIS A 17 -0.68 -4.88 -1.44
C HIS A 17 -0.72 -3.42 -1.02
N ALA A 18 -1.93 -2.96 -0.71
CA ALA A 18 -2.13 -1.66 -0.11
C ALA A 18 -2.17 -1.82 1.40
N HIS A 19 -1.48 -0.94 2.11
CA HIS A 19 -1.57 -0.87 3.57
C HIS A 19 -2.61 0.17 3.96
N PHE A 20 -3.64 -0.22 4.72
CA PHE A 20 -4.60 0.70 5.29
C PHE A 20 -4.37 0.90 6.78
N LYS A 21 -4.21 2.16 7.23
CA LYS A 21 -4.09 2.52 8.64
C LYS A 21 -5.31 3.30 9.12
N CYS A 22 -5.92 2.79 10.19
CA CYS A 22 -6.97 3.50 10.90
C CYS A 22 -6.40 4.70 11.67
N ILE A 23 -6.95 5.89 11.45
CA ILE A 23 -6.53 7.11 12.15
C ILE A 23 -7.13 7.22 13.56
N GLU A 24 -8.21 6.49 13.85
CA GLU A 24 -8.89 6.52 15.15
C GLU A 24 -8.27 5.53 16.15
N CYS A 25 -8.00 4.29 15.72
CA CYS A 25 -7.48 3.24 16.60
C CYS A 25 -6.05 2.79 16.27
N GLY A 26 -5.45 3.31 15.20
CA GLY A 26 -4.09 2.98 14.81
C GLY A 26 -3.90 1.61 14.15
N SER A 27 -4.93 0.76 14.08
CA SER A 27 -4.88 -0.57 13.46
C SER A 27 -4.48 -0.49 11.99
N VAL A 28 -3.62 -1.41 11.57
CA VAL A 28 -3.15 -1.55 10.18
C VAL A 28 -3.73 -2.83 9.59
N TYR A 29 -4.13 -2.75 8.33
CA TYR A 29 -4.75 -3.84 7.57
C TYR A 29 -4.07 -3.96 6.22
N ASP A 30 -3.71 -5.18 5.85
CA ASP A 30 -3.22 -5.48 4.51
C ASP A 30 -4.41 -5.68 3.59
N ILE A 31 -4.48 -4.87 2.53
CA ILE A 31 -5.54 -4.91 1.54
C ILE A 31 -4.95 -5.48 0.26
N ALA A 32 -5.43 -6.66 -0.12
CA ALA A 32 -5.20 -7.19 -1.46
C ALA A 32 -5.87 -6.25 -2.46
N LEU A 33 -5.08 -5.66 -3.35
CA LEU A 33 -5.56 -4.78 -4.39
C LEU A 33 -5.06 -5.28 -5.74
N GLU A 34 -5.98 -5.49 -6.67
CA GLU A 34 -5.66 -5.63 -8.08
C GLU A 34 -5.70 -4.23 -8.70
N SER A 35 -4.56 -3.74 -9.17
CA SER A 35 -4.47 -2.45 -9.83
C SER A 35 -3.49 -2.53 -11.01
N PRO A 36 -3.85 -1.96 -12.18
CA PRO A 36 -2.93 -1.85 -13.31
C PRO A 36 -1.65 -1.09 -12.95
N LEU A 37 -1.70 -0.20 -11.94
CA LEU A 37 -0.54 0.54 -11.44
C LEU A 37 0.61 -0.37 -10.98
N PHE A 38 0.31 -1.60 -10.60
CA PHE A 38 1.33 -2.56 -10.19
C PHE A 38 1.94 -3.35 -11.34
N GLU A 39 1.32 -3.30 -12.52
CA GLU A 39 1.79 -3.98 -13.73
C GLU A 39 2.59 -3.04 -14.63
N HIS A 40 2.53 -1.73 -14.38
CA HIS A 40 3.27 -0.74 -15.14
C HIS A 40 4.73 -0.65 -14.69
N GLU A 41 5.65 -0.94 -15.61
CA GLU A 41 7.09 -0.69 -15.42
C GLU A 41 7.47 0.76 -15.72
N MET A 42 6.60 1.50 -16.42
CA MET A 42 6.82 2.88 -16.85
C MET A 42 5.56 3.74 -16.65
N ILE A 43 5.73 4.98 -16.18
CA ILE A 43 4.66 5.98 -16.08
C ILE A 43 5.18 7.35 -16.53
N GLU A 44 4.48 8.01 -17.45
CA GLU A 44 4.87 9.33 -17.99
C GLU A 44 6.33 9.41 -18.47
N GLY A 45 6.88 8.32 -18.99
CA GLY A 45 8.28 8.23 -19.45
C GLY A 45 9.31 7.96 -18.34
N HIS A 46 8.88 7.82 -17.09
CA HIS A 46 9.70 7.43 -15.94
C HIS A 46 9.64 5.92 -15.72
N LYS A 47 10.80 5.31 -15.38
CA LYS A 47 10.88 3.90 -14.99
C LYS A 47 10.49 3.73 -13.52
N ILE A 48 9.62 2.77 -13.24
CA ILE A 48 9.17 2.44 -11.90
C ILE A 48 10.09 1.34 -11.35
N ALA A 49 10.70 1.60 -10.20
CA ALA A 49 11.49 0.60 -9.47
C ALA A 49 10.66 -0.12 -8.40
N GLU A 50 9.67 0.56 -7.82
CA GLU A 50 8.84 0.06 -6.74
C GLU A 50 7.52 0.84 -6.67
N CYS A 51 6.44 0.20 -6.21
CA CYS A 51 5.13 0.83 -6.03
C CYS A 51 4.56 0.45 -4.65
N HIS A 52 4.22 1.47 -3.85
CA HIS A 52 3.61 1.32 -2.53
C HIS A 52 2.31 2.09 -2.47
N ILE A 53 1.23 1.44 -2.04
CA ILE A 53 -0.06 2.11 -1.80
C ILE A 53 -0.31 2.18 -0.29
N TYR A 54 -0.49 3.40 0.21
CA TYR A 54 -0.78 3.66 1.61
C TYR A 54 -2.10 4.41 1.76
N LEU A 55 -3.04 3.81 2.46
CA LEU A 55 -4.37 4.36 2.70
C LEU A 55 -4.49 4.74 4.18
N LYS A 56 -5.09 5.90 4.47
CA LYS A 56 -5.41 6.35 5.83
C LYS A 56 -6.90 6.67 5.90
N GLY A 57 -7.58 6.19 6.94
CA GLY A 57 -9.01 6.46 7.13
C GLY A 57 -9.53 5.88 8.44
N VAL A 58 -10.83 5.64 8.53
CA VAL A 58 -11.48 5.09 9.73
C VAL A 58 -11.90 3.65 9.46
N CYS A 59 -11.45 2.69 10.28
CA CYS A 59 -11.81 1.28 10.08
C CYS A 59 -13.29 1.01 10.41
N ASN A 60 -13.82 -0.09 9.88
CA ASN A 60 -15.22 -0.49 10.09
C ASN A 60 -15.60 -0.59 11.58
N ASP A 61 -14.69 -1.07 12.43
CA ASP A 61 -14.95 -1.17 13.87
C ASP A 61 -15.08 0.20 14.52
N CYS A 62 -14.25 1.16 14.12
CA CYS A 62 -14.37 2.55 14.59
C CYS A 62 -15.67 3.19 14.10
N LEU A 63 -16.04 2.97 12.82
CA LEU A 63 -17.30 3.47 12.27
C LEU A 63 -18.52 2.90 13.01
N LYS A 64 -18.51 1.61 13.35
CA LYS A 64 -19.57 0.98 14.15
C LYS A 64 -19.62 1.55 15.57
N ARG A 65 -18.47 1.75 16.22
CA ARG A 65 -18.40 2.38 17.56
C ARG A 65 -18.96 3.81 17.56
N GLN A 66 -18.71 4.57 16.50
CA GLN A 66 -19.26 5.93 16.37
C GLN A 66 -20.79 5.92 16.19
N LYS A 67 -21.33 5.00 15.39
CA LYS A 67 -22.80 4.85 15.21
C LYS A 67 -23.52 4.52 16.53
N ASN A 68 -22.92 3.68 17.37
CA ASN A 68 -23.48 3.32 18.67
C ASN A 68 -23.48 4.46 19.70
N LYS A 69 -22.70 5.53 19.51
CA LYS A 69 -22.70 6.71 20.40
C LYS A 69 -23.79 7.73 20.05
N MET A 70 -24.45 7.57 18.90
CA MET A 70 -25.48 8.48 18.39
C MET A 70 -26.90 7.88 18.53
N SER A 71 -27.01 6.75 19.24
CA SER A 71 -28.26 6.07 19.58
C SER A 71 -28.58 6.23 21.06
#